data_AF-A0A660QN07-F1
#
_entry.id   AF-A0A660QN07-F1
#
_cell.length_a   1.000
_cell.length_b   1.000
_cell.length_c   1.000
_cell.angle_alpha   90.00
_cell.angle_beta   90.00
_cell.angle_gamma   90.00
#
_symmetry.space_group_name_H-M   'P 1'
#
loop_
_entity.id
_entity.type
_entity.pdbx_description
1 polymer ?
#
loop_
_entity_poly.entity_id
_entity_poly.type
_entity_poly.pdbx_seq_one_letter_code
_entity_poly.pdbx_strand_id
1 'polypeptide(L)'
;TLGTRNLVKLSMKYNVKRFVLVSTDKAVNPTSIMGVSKRLAEIYVTTRKSNTIFSVVRFGNVLGSRGSVIPKFKKQIEKGGPVTVTHPDMKRFFMTIPEAVSLILQAGAYAKGGDLFVLDMGEQISIDKLARDMITLAGFVPDQDIKVVYTGIRPGEKLFEELYYPDEERVSTSHPKVFRIVSENDLDPDEVEEYMKSLEEHLRKAEVSGILEIIRRLVPQARINFTKGEEKV
;
A
#
# COMPACT_ATOMS: atom_id res chain seq x y z
N THR A 1 11.94 -1.98 0.03
CA THR A 1 12.70 -0.71 0.21
C THR A 1 14.03 -0.70 -0.52
N LEU A 2 15.00 -1.56 -0.18
CA LEU A 2 16.36 -1.50 -0.78
C LEU A 2 16.39 -1.62 -2.31
N GLY A 3 15.53 -2.48 -2.89
CA GLY A 3 15.37 -2.54 -4.35
C GLY A 3 14.93 -1.21 -4.97
N THR A 4 14.00 -0.49 -4.33
CA THR A 4 13.61 0.87 -4.75
C THR A 4 14.78 1.83 -4.66
N ARG A 5 15.55 1.79 -3.56
CA ARG A 5 16.76 2.62 -3.40
C ARG A 5 17.75 2.41 -4.55
N ASN A 6 18.00 1.16 -4.93
CA ASN A 6 18.89 0.85 -6.06
C ASN A 6 18.36 1.44 -7.37
N LEU A 7 17.07 1.25 -7.67
CA LEU A 7 16.47 1.80 -8.90
C LEU A 7 16.49 3.33 -8.94
N VAL A 8 16.26 3.99 -7.80
CA VAL A 8 16.32 5.44 -7.68
C VAL A 8 17.74 5.95 -7.94
N LYS A 9 18.76 5.34 -7.31
CA LYS A 9 20.17 5.68 -7.54
C LYS A 9 20.57 5.50 -9.00
N LEU A 10 20.16 4.40 -9.63
CA LEU A 10 20.42 4.15 -11.05
C LEU A 10 19.69 5.15 -11.95
N SER A 11 18.45 5.51 -11.60
CA SER A 11 17.66 6.51 -12.34
C SER A 11 18.35 7.87 -12.34
N MET A 12 18.87 8.30 -11.17
CA MET A 12 19.68 9.51 -11.05
C MET A 12 20.98 9.41 -11.87
N LYS A 13 21.71 8.30 -11.74
CA LYS A 13 23.00 8.07 -12.43
C LYS A 13 22.85 8.16 -13.96
N TYR A 14 21.77 7.62 -14.51
CA TYR A 14 21.52 7.57 -15.94
C TYR A 14 20.55 8.66 -16.45
N ASN A 15 20.25 9.66 -15.62
CA ASN A 15 19.36 10.79 -15.97
C ASN A 15 18.02 10.34 -16.58
N VAL A 16 17.38 9.33 -15.97
CA VAL A 16 16.01 8.94 -16.33
C VAL A 16 15.11 10.16 -16.17
N LYS A 17 14.25 10.43 -17.16
CA LYS A 17 13.43 11.66 -17.16
C LYS A 17 12.39 11.67 -16.04
N ARG A 18 11.69 10.55 -15.83
CA ARG A 18 10.60 10.41 -14.86
C ARG A 18 10.64 9.03 -14.22
N PHE A 19 10.42 8.98 -12.91
CA PHE A 19 10.30 7.75 -12.14
C PHE A 19 9.05 7.82 -11.29
N VAL A 20 8.14 6.84 -11.47
CA VAL A 20 6.89 6.75 -10.71
C VAL A 20 6.91 5.50 -9.84
N LEU A 21 6.89 5.69 -8.51
CA LEU A 21 6.72 4.60 -7.56
C LEU A 21 5.23 4.31 -7.35
N VAL A 22 4.83 3.08 -7.64
CA VAL A 22 3.51 2.53 -7.29
C VAL A 22 3.51 2.14 -5.81
N SER A 23 2.76 2.90 -5.01
CA SER A 23 2.53 2.65 -3.58
C SER A 23 1.12 2.09 -3.33
N THR A 24 0.69 2.08 -2.07
CA THR A 24 -0.55 1.44 -1.60
C THR A 24 -1.09 2.19 -0.40
N ASP A 25 -2.40 2.17 -0.22
CA ASP A 25 -3.10 2.54 1.02
C ASP A 25 -2.45 1.99 2.31
N LYS A 26 -1.90 0.77 2.27
CA LYS A 26 -1.20 0.13 3.41
C LYS A 26 0.08 0.83 3.85
N ALA A 27 0.59 1.78 3.08
CA ALA A 27 1.70 2.64 3.49
C ALA A 27 1.28 3.72 4.49
N VAL A 28 -0.03 4.00 4.60
CA VAL A 28 -0.61 4.96 5.55
C VAL A 28 -0.93 4.24 6.85
N ASN A 29 -0.49 4.79 8.00
CA ASN A 29 -0.62 4.18 9.33
C ASN A 29 -0.30 2.67 9.33
N PRO A 30 0.90 2.26 8.87
CA PRO A 30 1.15 0.87 8.52
C PRO A 30 1.13 -0.05 9.75
N THR A 31 0.37 -1.14 9.65
CA THR A 31 0.25 -2.20 10.67
C THR A 31 0.98 -3.49 10.30
N SER A 32 1.66 -3.51 9.14
CA SER A 32 2.38 -4.66 8.61
C SER A 32 3.76 -4.25 8.09
N ILE A 33 4.70 -5.20 8.07
CA ILE A 33 6.04 -5.00 7.49
C ILE A 33 5.96 -4.60 6.01
N MET A 34 5.00 -5.16 5.26
CA MET A 34 4.79 -4.77 3.86
C MET A 34 4.44 -3.29 3.75
N GLY A 35 3.47 -2.82 4.55
CA GLY A 35 3.08 -1.41 4.60
C GLY A 35 4.24 -0.48 4.98
N VAL A 36 5.01 -0.85 6.00
CA VAL A 36 6.21 -0.09 6.41
C VAL A 36 7.26 -0.06 5.31
N SER A 37 7.53 -1.18 4.65
CA SER A 37 8.50 -1.24 3.56
C SER A 37 8.10 -0.34 2.39
N LYS A 38 6.79 -0.19 2.13
CA LYS A 38 6.26 0.74 1.14
C LYS A 38 6.43 2.17 1.61
N ARG A 39 6.05 2.51 2.84
CA ARG A 39 6.21 3.86 3.40
C ARG A 39 7.65 4.35 3.39
N LEU A 40 8.60 3.51 3.80
CA LEU A 40 10.03 3.79 3.70
C LEU A 40 10.48 4.07 2.27
N ALA A 41 9.92 3.34 1.29
CA ALA A 41 10.21 3.59 -0.12
C ALA A 41 9.62 4.92 -0.61
N GLU A 42 8.44 5.32 -0.14
CA GLU A 42 7.87 6.64 -0.44
C GLU A 42 8.78 7.76 0.07
N ILE A 43 9.20 7.67 1.34
CA ILE A 43 10.11 8.65 1.97
C ILE A 43 11.41 8.76 1.16
N TYR A 44 12.00 7.61 0.78
CA TYR A 44 13.22 7.62 0.01
C TYR A 44 13.06 8.32 -1.35
N VAL A 45 11.98 8.01 -2.08
CA VAL A 45 11.71 8.57 -3.42
C VAL A 45 11.39 10.06 -3.36
N THR A 46 10.52 10.47 -2.43
CA THR A 46 10.05 11.87 -2.32
C THR A 46 11.14 12.85 -1.88
N THR A 47 12.13 12.38 -1.11
CA THR A 47 13.25 13.20 -0.65
C THR A 47 14.37 13.36 -1.69
N ARG A 48 14.38 12.59 -2.79
CA ARG A 48 15.47 12.69 -3.77
C ARG A 48 15.33 13.96 -4.62
N LYS A 49 16.43 14.70 -4.72
CA LYS A 49 16.59 15.87 -5.61
C LYS A 49 17.57 15.52 -6.73
N SER A 50 17.15 15.57 -7.98
CA SER A 50 17.99 15.37 -9.17
C SER A 50 17.29 15.85 -10.44
N ASN A 51 17.93 15.66 -11.60
CA ASN A 51 17.30 15.87 -12.91
C ASN A 51 16.16 14.86 -13.21
N THR A 52 16.11 13.74 -12.48
CA THR A 52 15.00 12.78 -12.57
C THR A 52 13.82 13.30 -11.77
N ILE A 53 12.67 13.41 -12.42
CA ILE A 53 11.42 13.75 -11.74
C ILE A 53 10.90 12.49 -11.04
N PHE A 54 11.04 12.45 -9.72
CA PHE A 54 10.50 11.40 -8.88
C PHE A 54 9.08 11.72 -8.44
N SER A 55 8.20 10.71 -8.44
CA SER A 55 6.89 10.80 -7.84
C SER A 55 6.42 9.46 -7.26
N VAL A 56 5.47 9.52 -6.34
CA VAL A 56 4.83 8.37 -5.71
C VAL A 56 3.32 8.46 -5.95
N VAL A 57 2.65 7.32 -6.17
CA VAL A 57 1.19 7.27 -6.29
C VAL A 57 0.62 6.23 -5.32
N ARG A 58 -0.22 6.65 -4.38
CA ARG A 58 -0.99 5.80 -3.46
C ARG A 58 -2.38 5.52 -4.02
N PHE A 59 -2.81 4.27 -3.91
CA PHE A 59 -4.18 3.84 -4.21
C PHE A 59 -4.49 2.53 -3.48
N GLY A 60 -5.77 2.16 -3.46
CA GLY A 60 -6.25 0.95 -2.78
C GLY A 60 -6.18 -0.32 -3.63
N ASN A 61 -7.09 -1.26 -3.37
CA ASN A 61 -7.10 -2.53 -4.09
C ASN A 61 -7.53 -2.35 -5.56
N VAL A 62 -7.08 -3.27 -6.40
CA VAL A 62 -7.47 -3.36 -7.80
C VAL A 62 -8.31 -4.61 -8.02
N LEU A 63 -9.44 -4.44 -8.70
CA LEU A 63 -10.37 -5.53 -9.02
C LEU A 63 -9.69 -6.62 -9.84
N GLY A 64 -9.89 -7.88 -9.42
CA GLY A 64 -9.41 -9.05 -10.16
C GLY A 64 -7.88 -9.21 -10.21
N SER A 65 -7.12 -8.47 -9.40
CA SER A 65 -5.66 -8.65 -9.36
C SER A 65 -5.27 -10.05 -8.87
N ARG A 66 -4.10 -10.53 -9.28
CA ARG A 66 -3.61 -11.88 -8.93
C ARG A 66 -3.55 -12.04 -7.41
N GLY A 67 -4.15 -13.11 -6.90
CA GLY A 67 -4.18 -13.41 -5.46
C GLY A 67 -5.15 -12.54 -4.64
N SER A 68 -5.97 -11.71 -5.28
CA SER A 68 -6.99 -10.91 -4.57
C SER A 68 -8.19 -11.74 -4.13
N VAL A 69 -9.05 -11.11 -3.33
CA VAL A 69 -10.23 -11.74 -2.72
C VAL A 69 -11.24 -12.24 -3.75
N ILE A 70 -11.43 -11.53 -4.87
CA ILE A 70 -12.43 -11.87 -5.89
C ILE A 70 -12.10 -13.22 -6.57
N PRO A 71 -10.88 -13.45 -7.12
CA PRO A 71 -10.49 -14.77 -7.62
C PRO A 71 -10.59 -15.89 -6.57
N LYS A 72 -10.32 -15.58 -5.30
CA LYS A 72 -10.46 -16.56 -4.21
C LYS A 72 -11.91 -16.95 -4.01
N PHE A 73 -12.83 -15.99 -3.91
CA PHE A 73 -14.26 -16.24 -3.77
C PHE A 73 -14.82 -17.01 -4.98
N LYS A 74 -14.44 -16.62 -6.20
CA LYS A 74 -14.85 -17.34 -7.41
C LYS A 74 -14.46 -18.82 -7.35
N LYS A 75 -13.20 -19.12 -7.00
CA LYS A 75 -12.72 -20.51 -6.83
C LYS A 75 -13.41 -21.26 -5.70
N GLN A 76 -13.81 -20.57 -4.63
CA GLN A 76 -14.55 -21.19 -3.52
C GLN A 76 -15.99 -21.54 -3.95
N ILE A 77 -16.66 -20.62 -4.65
CA ILE A 77 -18.01 -20.82 -5.19
C ILE A 77 -18.03 -21.96 -6.21
N GLU A 78 -17.07 -21.98 -7.15
CA GLU A 78 -16.91 -23.06 -8.15
C GLU A 78 -16.70 -24.45 -7.50
N LYS A 79 -16.21 -24.49 -6.25
CA LYS A 79 -16.01 -25.72 -5.47
C LYS A 79 -17.18 -26.07 -4.54
N GLY A 80 -18.27 -25.30 -4.55
CA GLY A 80 -19.42 -25.49 -3.66
C GLY A 80 -19.27 -24.85 -2.27
N GLY A 81 -18.25 -24.00 -2.06
CA GLY A 81 -18.02 -23.28 -0.81
C GLY A 81 -17.29 -24.08 0.28
N PRO A 82 -17.27 -23.57 1.52
CA PRO A 82 -17.76 -22.24 1.93
C PRO A 82 -16.89 -21.10 1.39
N VAL A 83 -17.48 -19.91 1.28
CA VAL A 83 -16.72 -18.68 0.99
C VAL A 83 -16.13 -18.14 2.29
N THR A 84 -14.83 -17.86 2.32
CA THR A 84 -14.15 -17.43 3.56
C THR A 84 -13.85 -15.94 3.58
N VAL A 85 -14.59 -15.21 4.42
CA VAL A 85 -14.45 -13.78 4.66
C VAL A 85 -13.62 -13.56 5.93
N THR A 86 -12.73 -12.57 5.92
CA THR A 86 -11.86 -12.32 7.09
C THR A 86 -12.64 -11.82 8.29
N HIS A 87 -13.48 -10.80 8.09
CA HIS A 87 -14.28 -10.18 9.15
C HIS A 87 -15.54 -9.54 8.53
N PRO A 88 -16.71 -9.57 9.20
CA PRO A 88 -17.95 -8.98 8.68
C PRO A 88 -17.82 -7.50 8.34
N ASP A 89 -17.16 -6.72 9.20
CA ASP A 89 -17.01 -5.27 9.01
C ASP A 89 -15.87 -4.85 8.09
N MET A 90 -15.14 -5.79 7.48
CA MET A 90 -13.99 -5.45 6.66
C MET A 90 -14.43 -4.73 5.36
N LYS A 91 -13.85 -3.56 5.10
CA LYS A 91 -14.08 -2.81 3.86
C LYS A 91 -12.79 -2.50 3.12
N ARG A 92 -12.85 -2.42 1.79
CA ARG A 92 -11.71 -2.07 0.94
C ARG A 92 -12.12 -1.14 -0.18
N PHE A 93 -11.19 -0.28 -0.58
CA PHE A 93 -11.27 0.49 -1.81
C PHE A 93 -11.04 -0.41 -3.02
N PHE A 94 -11.75 -0.17 -4.11
CA PHE A 94 -11.57 -0.91 -5.35
C PHE A 94 -11.55 0.03 -6.55
N MET A 95 -10.68 -0.27 -7.49
CA MET A 95 -10.59 0.38 -8.79
C MET A 95 -10.30 -0.67 -9.86
N THR A 96 -10.65 -0.40 -11.11
CA THR A 96 -10.28 -1.30 -12.22
C THR A 96 -8.81 -1.14 -12.59
N ILE A 97 -8.19 -2.18 -13.18
CA ILE A 97 -6.78 -2.08 -13.65
C ILE A 97 -6.61 -0.93 -14.66
N PRO A 98 -7.44 -0.79 -15.72
CA PRO A 98 -7.25 0.28 -16.71
C PRO A 98 -7.38 1.68 -16.10
N GLU A 99 -8.32 1.86 -15.17
CA GLU A 99 -8.49 3.13 -14.47
C GLU A 99 -7.27 3.47 -13.62
N ALA A 100 -6.79 2.53 -12.79
CA ALA A 100 -5.61 2.73 -11.96
C ALA A 100 -4.37 3.09 -12.79
N VAL A 101 -4.12 2.35 -13.88
CA VAL A 101 -2.99 2.62 -14.79
C VAL A 101 -3.10 4.00 -15.43
N SER A 102 -4.28 4.37 -15.93
CA SER A 102 -4.52 5.69 -16.53
C SER A 102 -4.21 6.82 -15.54
N LEU A 103 -4.72 6.72 -14.31
CA LEU A 103 -4.52 7.73 -13.28
C LEU A 103 -3.05 7.82 -12.81
N ILE A 104 -2.35 6.69 -12.71
CA ILE A 104 -0.91 6.66 -12.38
C ILE A 104 -0.08 7.39 -13.45
N LEU A 105 -0.37 7.16 -14.74
CA LEU A 105 0.32 7.83 -15.83
C LEU A 105 0.06 9.35 -15.81
N GLN A 106 -1.18 9.76 -15.53
CA GLN A 106 -1.52 11.18 -15.40
C GLN A 106 -0.84 11.85 -14.20
N ALA A 107 -0.81 11.18 -13.04
CA ALA A 107 -0.07 11.66 -11.87
C ALA A 107 1.42 11.83 -12.19
N GLY A 108 2.03 10.85 -12.88
CA GLY A 108 3.42 10.94 -13.33
C GLY A 108 3.68 12.08 -14.31
N ALA A 109 2.68 12.50 -15.11
CA ALA A 109 2.76 13.66 -15.98
C ALA A 109 2.69 14.99 -15.21
N TYR A 110 1.89 15.06 -14.15
CA TYR A 110 1.76 16.24 -13.27
C TYR A 110 2.93 16.45 -12.31
N ALA A 111 3.76 15.42 -12.12
CA ALA A 111 4.92 15.48 -11.24
C ALA A 111 5.94 16.54 -11.70
N LYS A 112 6.42 17.31 -10.73
CA LYS A 112 7.50 18.30 -10.81
C LYS A 112 8.75 17.88 -10.03
N GLY A 113 8.65 16.87 -9.18
CA GLY A 113 9.75 16.25 -8.45
C GLY A 113 9.45 16.15 -6.96
N GLY A 114 9.66 14.98 -6.38
CA GLY A 114 9.37 14.71 -4.97
C GLY A 114 7.88 14.57 -4.65
N ASP A 115 7.00 14.62 -5.65
CA ASP A 115 5.56 14.62 -5.44
C ASP A 115 5.03 13.28 -4.91
N LEU A 116 4.09 13.36 -3.97
CA LEU A 116 3.25 12.25 -3.56
C LEU A 116 1.82 12.52 -4.04
N PHE A 117 1.24 11.57 -4.77
CA PHE A 117 -0.14 11.62 -5.23
C PHE A 117 -0.98 10.55 -4.56
N VAL A 118 -2.27 10.85 -4.39
CA VAL A 118 -3.29 9.91 -3.96
C VAL A 118 -4.42 9.89 -4.99
N LEU A 119 -4.89 8.70 -5.33
CA LEU A 119 -6.02 8.54 -6.23
C LEU A 119 -7.35 8.57 -5.46
N ASP A 120 -8.36 9.18 -6.06
CA ASP A 120 -9.73 9.02 -5.59
C ASP A 120 -10.22 7.60 -5.90
N MET A 121 -10.50 6.85 -4.85
CA MET A 121 -10.96 5.48 -4.94
C MET A 121 -12.48 5.35 -4.79
N GLY A 122 -13.20 6.45 -4.59
CA GLY A 122 -14.61 6.44 -4.23
C GLY A 122 -14.86 5.80 -2.85
N GLU A 123 -16.00 5.13 -2.70
CA GLU A 123 -16.41 4.53 -1.43
C GLU A 123 -15.78 3.15 -1.18
N GLN A 124 -15.55 2.83 0.09
CA GLN A 124 -15.09 1.49 0.47
C GLN A 124 -16.24 0.47 0.39
N ILE A 125 -15.96 -0.68 -0.21
CA ILE A 125 -16.91 -1.78 -0.39
C ILE A 125 -16.74 -2.80 0.74
N SER A 126 -17.86 -3.24 1.35
CA SER A 126 -17.86 -4.35 2.31
C SER A 126 -17.47 -5.66 1.64
N ILE A 127 -16.49 -6.35 2.23
CA ILE A 127 -16.02 -7.65 1.73
C ILE A 127 -17.05 -8.76 1.98
N ASP A 128 -17.81 -8.67 3.07
CA ASP A 128 -18.94 -9.58 3.32
C ASP A 128 -20.02 -9.40 2.25
N LYS A 129 -20.43 -8.15 1.98
CA LYS A 129 -21.42 -7.86 0.93
C LYS A 129 -20.92 -8.38 -0.42
N LEU A 130 -19.67 -8.10 -0.76
CA LEU A 130 -19.05 -8.59 -2.00
C LEU A 130 -19.11 -10.14 -2.11
N ALA A 131 -18.82 -10.86 -1.03
CA ALA A 131 -18.91 -12.32 -1.02
C ALA A 131 -20.34 -12.81 -1.32
N ARG A 132 -21.33 -12.21 -0.66
CA ARG A 132 -22.76 -12.56 -0.81
C ARG A 132 -23.30 -12.22 -2.20
N ASP A 133 -22.91 -11.06 -2.73
CA ASP A 133 -23.25 -10.63 -4.09
C ASP A 133 -22.67 -11.62 -5.12
N MET A 134 -21.42 -12.07 -4.94
CA MET A 134 -20.80 -13.05 -5.82
C MET A 134 -21.47 -14.43 -5.77
N ILE A 135 -21.90 -14.89 -4.59
CA ILE A 135 -22.68 -16.14 -4.46
C ILE A 135 -24.00 -16.03 -5.22
N THR A 136 -24.71 -14.90 -5.03
CA THR A 136 -25.99 -14.62 -5.69
C THR A 136 -25.84 -14.56 -7.21
N LEU A 137 -24.81 -13.87 -7.71
CA LEU A 137 -24.51 -13.77 -9.15
C LEU A 137 -24.13 -15.12 -9.78
N ALA A 138 -23.69 -16.10 -8.98
CA ALA A 138 -23.42 -17.46 -9.43
C ALA A 138 -24.68 -18.35 -9.44
N GLY A 139 -25.85 -17.83 -9.08
CA GLY A 139 -27.12 -18.55 -9.07
C GLY A 139 -27.44 -19.29 -7.77
N PHE A 140 -26.71 -19.01 -6.69
CA PHE A 140 -26.88 -19.64 -5.38
C PHE A 140 -27.43 -18.65 -4.34
N VAL A 141 -28.13 -19.16 -3.33
CA VAL A 141 -28.63 -18.37 -2.20
C VAL A 141 -27.58 -18.36 -1.07
N PRO A 142 -27.05 -17.16 -0.69
CA PRO A 142 -26.10 -17.05 0.41
C PRO A 142 -26.65 -17.62 1.72
N ASP A 143 -25.80 -18.32 2.45
CA ASP A 143 -26.11 -19.01 3.71
C ASP A 143 -27.17 -20.12 3.64
N GLN A 144 -27.67 -20.47 2.45
CA GLN A 144 -28.48 -21.67 2.22
C GLN A 144 -27.70 -22.68 1.36
N ASP A 145 -27.36 -22.30 0.13
CA ASP A 145 -26.61 -23.14 -0.79
C ASP A 145 -25.09 -23.07 -0.50
N ILE A 146 -24.59 -21.86 -0.22
CA ILE A 146 -23.17 -21.60 0.06
C ILE A 146 -23.04 -20.75 1.31
N LYS A 147 -22.40 -21.30 2.35
CA LYS A 147 -22.14 -20.61 3.62
C LYS A 147 -21.02 -19.58 3.49
N VAL A 148 -21.18 -18.43 4.15
CA VAL A 148 -20.07 -17.49 4.43
C VAL A 148 -19.48 -17.81 5.80
N VAL A 149 -18.18 -18.06 5.86
CA VAL A 149 -17.47 -18.39 7.11
C VAL A 149 -16.43 -17.33 7.41
N TYR A 150 -16.46 -16.82 8.64
CA TYR A 150 -15.50 -15.83 9.12
C TYR A 150 -14.23 -16.49 9.66
N THR A 151 -13.07 -16.08 9.16
CA THR A 151 -11.78 -16.67 9.55
C THR A 151 -11.04 -15.86 10.61
N GLY A 152 -11.54 -14.68 10.97
CA GLY A 152 -10.83 -13.74 11.85
C GLY A 152 -9.77 -12.93 11.12
N ILE A 153 -9.41 -11.80 11.72
CA ILE A 153 -8.40 -10.85 11.21
C ILE A 153 -7.01 -11.45 11.36
N ARG A 154 -6.20 -11.40 10.29
CA ARG A 154 -4.81 -11.87 10.35
C ARG A 154 -3.90 -10.79 10.96
N PRO A 155 -2.76 -11.17 11.56
CA PRO A 155 -1.80 -10.21 12.10
C PRO A 155 -1.43 -9.11 11.09
N GLY A 156 -1.58 -7.86 11.50
CA GLY A 156 -1.26 -6.69 10.70
C GLY A 156 -2.31 -6.26 9.66
N GLU A 157 -3.46 -6.95 9.56
CA GLU A 157 -4.58 -6.50 8.73
C GLU A 157 -5.44 -5.44 9.41
N LYS A 158 -5.89 -4.45 8.65
CA LYS A 158 -6.85 -3.43 9.09
C LYS A 158 -8.27 -3.81 8.71
N LEU A 159 -9.25 -3.36 9.50
CA LEU A 159 -10.67 -3.42 9.10
C LEU A 159 -10.97 -2.46 7.96
N PHE A 160 -10.40 -1.26 8.02
CA PHE A 160 -10.57 -0.18 7.06
C PHE A 160 -9.20 0.35 6.66
N GLU A 161 -9.03 0.62 5.36
CA GLU A 161 -7.80 1.23 4.85
C GLU A 161 -7.97 2.75 4.78
N GLU A 162 -6.84 3.46 4.80
CA GLU A 162 -6.75 4.92 4.74
C GLU A 162 -5.88 5.30 3.54
N LEU A 163 -6.17 6.42 2.89
CA LEU A 163 -5.45 6.83 1.68
C LEU A 163 -4.40 7.94 1.93
N TYR A 164 -4.54 8.66 3.04
CA TYR A 164 -3.68 9.78 3.44
C TYR A 164 -3.78 9.97 4.96
N TYR A 165 -2.83 10.69 5.55
CA TYR A 165 -2.81 10.98 6.97
C TYR A 165 -3.68 12.20 7.31
N PRO A 166 -4.20 12.33 8.56
CA PRO A 166 -5.02 13.48 8.95
C PRO A 166 -4.33 14.85 8.83
N ASP A 167 -3.01 14.88 8.95
CA ASP A 167 -2.12 16.04 8.84
C ASP A 167 -1.62 16.28 7.40
N GLU A 168 -1.96 15.41 6.45
CA GLU A 168 -1.65 15.61 5.03
C GLU A 168 -2.72 16.47 4.35
N GLU A 169 -2.30 17.55 3.70
CA GLU A 169 -3.20 18.37 2.87
C GLU A 169 -3.36 17.74 1.48
N ARG A 170 -4.61 17.65 1.00
CA ARG A 170 -4.94 17.19 -0.35
C ARG A 170 -5.19 18.38 -1.27
N VAL A 171 -4.24 18.63 -2.17
CA VAL A 171 -4.33 19.67 -3.20
C VAL A 171 -4.82 19.06 -4.51
N SER A 172 -5.86 19.63 -5.10
CA SER A 172 -6.39 19.16 -6.38
C SER A 172 -5.40 19.35 -7.53
N THR A 173 -5.35 18.39 -8.45
CA THR A 173 -4.71 18.57 -9.76
C THR A 173 -5.76 18.96 -10.80
N SER A 174 -5.37 19.09 -12.07
CA SER A 174 -6.33 19.27 -13.17
C SER A 174 -7.22 18.04 -13.41
N HIS A 175 -6.86 16.86 -12.89
CA HIS A 175 -7.70 15.67 -12.98
C HIS A 175 -8.49 15.48 -11.66
N PRO A 176 -9.83 15.29 -11.73
CA PRO A 176 -10.68 15.26 -10.52
C PRO A 176 -10.39 14.09 -9.57
N LYS A 177 -9.82 12.99 -10.10
CA LYS A 177 -9.45 11.80 -9.31
C LYS A 177 -7.98 11.73 -8.89
N VAL A 178 -7.19 12.78 -9.12
CA VAL A 178 -5.76 12.80 -8.75
C VAL A 178 -5.50 13.99 -7.85
N PHE A 179 -5.05 13.71 -6.63
CA PHE A 179 -4.70 14.74 -5.65
C PHE A 179 -3.22 14.66 -5.33
N ARG A 180 -2.57 15.82 -5.20
CA ARG A 180 -1.23 15.95 -4.64
C ARG A 180 -1.34 16.03 -3.12
N ILE A 181 -0.48 15.30 -2.42
CA ILE A 181 -0.30 15.40 -0.99
C ILE A 181 0.78 16.43 -0.69
N VAL A 182 0.48 17.37 0.20
CA VAL A 182 1.44 18.29 0.79
C VAL A 182 1.52 17.97 2.28
N SER A 183 2.75 17.86 2.79
CA SER A 183 3.03 17.59 4.21
C SER A 183 4.25 18.38 4.65
N GLU A 184 4.27 18.82 5.91
CA GLU A 184 5.36 19.60 6.50
C GLU A 184 6.62 18.76 6.84
N ASN A 185 6.67 17.49 6.44
CA ASN A 185 7.80 16.61 6.74
C ASN A 185 9.00 16.87 5.81
N ASP A 186 9.82 17.86 6.17
CA ASP A 186 11.11 18.14 5.55
C ASP A 186 12.20 17.21 6.09
N LEU A 187 12.12 15.93 5.73
CA LEU A 187 13.22 14.99 6.00
C LEU A 187 14.42 15.32 5.11
N ASP A 188 15.59 15.44 5.73
CA ASP A 188 16.82 15.71 4.99
C ASP A 188 17.19 14.52 4.09
N PRO A 189 17.49 14.75 2.79
CA PRO A 189 17.81 13.66 1.88
C PRO A 189 19.05 12.85 2.27
N ASP A 190 20.06 13.47 2.88
CA ASP A 190 21.27 12.78 3.29
C ASP A 190 21.03 11.96 4.56
N GLU A 191 20.29 12.51 5.54
CA GLU A 191 19.84 11.78 6.74
C GLU A 191 19.04 10.52 6.35
N VAL A 192 18.10 10.65 5.40
CA VAL A 192 17.32 9.51 4.90
C VAL A 192 18.22 8.47 4.21
N GLU A 193 19.26 8.88 3.47
CA GLU A 193 20.20 7.95 2.86
C GLU A 193 21.05 7.21 3.90
N GLU A 194 21.44 7.87 4.98
CA GLU A 194 22.15 7.26 6.11
C GLU A 194 21.29 6.21 6.80
N TYR A 195 20.02 6.52 7.10
CA TYR A 195 19.09 5.53 7.65
C TYR A 195 18.90 4.34 6.72
N MET A 196 18.88 4.53 5.40
CA MET A 196 18.75 3.41 4.45
C MET A 196 20.02 2.54 4.39
N LYS A 197 21.21 3.12 4.57
CA LYS A 197 22.46 2.36 4.70
C LYS A 197 22.47 1.53 5.99
N SER A 198 22.14 2.17 7.11
CA SER A 198 22.02 1.51 8.41
C SER A 198 20.97 0.38 8.37
N LEU A 199 19.82 0.62 7.72
CA LEU A 199 18.79 -0.42 7.52
C LEU A 199 19.34 -1.63 6.76
N GLU A 200 20.12 -1.40 5.70
CA GLU A 200 20.76 -2.46 4.94
C GLU A 200 21.75 -3.27 5.80
N GLU A 201 22.52 -2.61 6.66
CA GLU A 201 23.45 -3.27 7.57
C GLU A 201 22.74 -4.13 8.62
N HIS A 202 21.72 -3.60 9.29
CA HIS A 202 20.94 -4.36 10.27
C HIS A 202 20.20 -5.54 9.61
N LEU A 203 19.68 -5.36 8.39
CA LEU A 203 19.08 -6.46 7.62
C LEU A 203 20.10 -7.57 7.30
N ARG A 204 21.34 -7.22 6.93
CA ARG A 204 22.40 -8.21 6.67
C ARG A 204 22.80 -8.99 7.93
N LYS A 205 22.75 -8.33 9.09
CA LYS A 205 23.07 -8.93 10.40
C LYS A 205 21.88 -9.63 11.07
N ALA A 206 20.69 -9.57 10.46
CA ALA A 206 19.42 -10.00 11.07
C ALA A 206 19.14 -9.33 12.44
N GLU A 207 19.59 -8.08 12.60
CA GLU A 207 19.46 -7.34 13.86
C GLU A 207 18.11 -6.62 13.92
N VAL A 208 17.12 -7.28 14.53
CA VAL A 208 15.74 -6.77 14.61
C VAL A 208 15.66 -5.43 15.34
N SER A 209 16.36 -5.26 16.47
CA SER A 209 16.35 -4.04 17.28
C SER A 209 16.68 -2.78 16.47
N GLY A 210 17.76 -2.82 15.69
CA GLY A 210 18.17 -1.69 14.84
C GLY A 210 17.17 -1.41 13.72
N ILE A 211 16.57 -2.45 13.13
CA ILE A 211 15.49 -2.28 12.14
C ILE A 211 14.29 -1.56 12.77
N LEU A 212 13.90 -1.93 13.99
CA LEU A 212 12.77 -1.31 14.69
C LEU A 212 13.03 0.15 15.03
N GLU A 213 14.25 0.48 15.43
CA GLU A 213 14.65 1.85 15.73
C GLU A 213 14.53 2.75 14.51
N ILE A 214 15.04 2.29 13.35
CA ILE A 214 14.91 3.02 12.08
C ILE A 214 13.44 3.19 11.69
N ILE A 215 12.63 2.14 11.84
CA ILE A 215 11.19 2.22 11.55
C ILE A 215 10.52 3.25 12.45
N ARG A 216 10.79 3.26 13.75
CA ARG A 216 10.21 4.24 14.68
C ARG A 216 10.61 5.66 14.34
N ARG A 217 11.83 5.86 13.86
CA ARG A 217 12.36 7.18 13.49
C ARG A 217 11.75 7.70 12.19
N LEU A 218 11.74 6.89 11.14
CA LEU A 218 11.26 7.30 9.81
C LEU A 218 9.76 7.15 9.61
N VAL A 219 9.12 6.24 10.33
CA VAL A 219 7.68 5.93 10.23
C VAL A 219 7.08 5.84 11.64
N PRO A 220 7.05 6.95 12.40
CA PRO A 220 6.59 6.94 13.80
C PRO A 220 5.12 6.51 13.96
N GLN A 221 4.32 6.60 12.89
CA GLN A 221 2.92 6.16 12.86
C GLN A 221 2.76 4.64 12.68
N ALA A 222 3.85 3.90 12.45
CA ALA A 222 3.80 2.45 12.28
C ALA A 222 3.37 1.75 13.57
N ARG A 223 2.34 0.91 13.48
CA ARG A 223 1.83 0.08 14.59
C ARG A 223 2.06 -1.38 14.28
N ILE A 224 3.32 -1.80 14.34
CA ILE A 224 3.68 -3.19 14.08
C ILE A 224 3.73 -3.94 15.40
N ASN A 225 2.84 -4.91 15.56
CA ASN A 225 2.93 -5.88 16.64
C ASN A 225 3.95 -6.95 16.25
N PHE A 226 5.18 -6.81 16.72
CA PHE A 226 6.12 -7.92 16.77
C PHE A 226 5.69 -8.81 17.92
N THR A 227 4.78 -9.77 17.66
CA THR A 227 4.58 -10.85 18.62
C THR A 227 5.93 -11.54 18.80
N LYS A 228 6.50 -11.47 20.00
CA LYS A 228 7.63 -12.30 20.44
C LYS A 228 7.23 -13.76 20.28
N GLY A 229 7.54 -14.33 19.12
CA GLY A 229 7.12 -15.69 18.75
C GLY A 229 8.20 -16.51 18.05
N GLU A 230 9.41 -15.98 17.89
CA GLU A 230 10.51 -16.66 17.17
C GLU A 230 11.90 -16.37 17.80
N GLU A 231 11.98 -16.29 19.14
CA GLU A 231 13.25 -16.47 19.90
C GLU A 231 13.49 -17.94 20.28
N LYS A 232 12.95 -18.88 19.51
CA LYS A 232 13.27 -20.30 19.61
C LYS A 232 13.38 -20.92 18.22
N VAL A 233 14.60 -20.95 17.68
CA VAL A 233 15.37 -22.17 17.36
C VAL A 233 16.85 -21.82 17.51
#